data_AF-A0AAV2Q6Q0-F1
#
_entry.id   AF-A0AAV2Q6Q0-F1
#
_cell.length_a   1.000
_cell.length_b   1.000
_cell.length_c   1.000
_cell.angle_alpha   90.00
_cell.angle_beta   90.00
_cell.angle_gamma   90.00
#
_symmetry.space_group_name_H-M   'P 1'
#
loop_
_entity.id
_entity.type
_entity.pdbx_description
1 polymer ?
#
loop_
_entity_poly.entity_id
_entity_poly.type
_entity_poly.pdbx_seq_one_letter_code
_entity_poly.pdbx_strand_id
1 'polypeptide(L)'
;VPLTLHFRYSGADVLKFLSEGGKLHLDMEVKSSSEDIHPGDNTLLLPFDVHADSQLIITSYSLPEMAPVVNKTWDWAQLHHAENNKIGVPTQALGPHIQHKTTLVNKGPATIYNAQVTLEVPLTLEGFPLLYVVEAITTQGPVSCIGPTINPLNLTVLQDWKPETTHNTLATTMKKRKREVRFTERPHKIRRSGTVDDDTSSSSVAASAAAVAASEPAALVSAKRIDCSIPEYCQQISCEVNLLEPGETATLSLASYVVAATLQKFSWRDGKQFTIASTATAKVDQPGGRVNIVGNQATAFTFVTFSGQQESLGIHQVAWWVYLLAVIVGAMIIVIIMVILTKAGFFVRHRPPGVSANDTVSTPGASNSTQ
;
A
#
# COMPACT_ATOMS: atom_id res chain seq x y z
N VAL A 1 -43.61 -18.87 -31.69
CA VAL A 1 -42.73 -17.68 -31.79
C VAL A 1 -42.38 -17.29 -30.36
N PRO A 2 -41.09 -17.17 -29.99
CA PRO A 2 -40.73 -16.69 -28.66
C PRO A 2 -41.20 -15.24 -28.49
N LEU A 3 -41.90 -14.96 -27.40
CA LEU A 3 -42.32 -13.60 -27.05
C LEU A 3 -41.21 -12.98 -26.20
N THR A 4 -40.54 -11.96 -26.73
CA THR A 4 -39.50 -11.21 -26.00
C THR A 4 -40.04 -9.85 -25.61
N LEU A 5 -40.04 -9.57 -24.32
CA LEU A 5 -40.48 -8.29 -23.76
C LEU A 5 -39.25 -7.46 -23.37
N HIS A 6 -39.18 -6.23 -23.87
CA HIS A 6 -38.14 -5.27 -23.51
C HIS A 6 -38.76 -4.17 -22.65
N PHE A 7 -38.27 -4.04 -21.42
CA PHE A 7 -38.67 -2.99 -20.50
C PHE A 7 -37.57 -1.92 -20.45
N ARG A 8 -37.97 -0.65 -20.59
CA ARG A 8 -37.12 0.48 -20.22
C ARG A 8 -37.55 0.95 -18.84
N TYR A 9 -36.60 1.07 -17.94
CA TYR A 9 -36.83 1.52 -16.57
C TYR A 9 -35.71 2.45 -16.13
N SER A 10 -36.01 3.34 -15.20
CA SER A 10 -35.00 4.04 -14.39
C SER A 10 -34.76 3.25 -13.11
N GLY A 11 -33.52 3.24 -12.60
CA GLY A 11 -33.21 2.60 -11.32
C GLY A 11 -34.03 3.18 -10.15
N ALA A 12 -34.28 4.50 -10.18
CA ALA A 12 -35.12 5.17 -9.18
C ALA A 12 -36.58 4.72 -9.21
N ASP A 13 -37.12 4.49 -10.42
CA ASP A 13 -38.51 4.03 -10.59
C ASP A 13 -38.69 2.60 -10.08
N VAL A 14 -37.69 1.73 -10.30
CA VAL A 14 -37.69 0.35 -9.80
C VAL A 14 -37.64 0.34 -8.27
N LEU A 15 -36.78 1.15 -7.65
CA LEU A 15 -36.72 1.24 -6.19
C LEU A 15 -38.03 1.74 -5.58
N LYS A 16 -38.65 2.75 -6.20
CA LYS A 16 -39.97 3.23 -5.78
C LYS A 16 -41.03 2.14 -5.89
N PHE A 17 -41.10 1.47 -7.04
CA PHE A 17 -42.02 0.35 -7.27
C PHE A 17 -41.87 -0.76 -6.22
N LEU A 18 -40.62 -1.13 -5.87
CA LEU A 18 -40.35 -2.12 -4.84
C LEU A 18 -40.71 -1.63 -3.43
N SER A 19 -40.47 -0.35 -3.12
CA SER A 19 -40.81 0.23 -1.82
C SER A 19 -42.33 0.26 -1.55
N GLU A 20 -43.13 0.38 -2.60
CA GLU A 20 -44.60 0.36 -2.54
C GLU A 20 -45.18 -1.07 -2.55
N GLY A 21 -44.33 -2.10 -2.53
CA GLY A 21 -44.75 -3.50 -2.60
C GLY A 21 -45.26 -3.92 -3.98
N GLY A 22 -44.84 -3.22 -5.02
CA GLY A 22 -45.24 -3.44 -6.40
C GLY A 22 -44.94 -4.87 -6.87
N LYS A 23 -45.91 -5.47 -7.56
CA LYS A 23 -45.77 -6.76 -8.22
C LYS A 23 -46.04 -6.61 -9.71
N LEU A 24 -45.18 -7.20 -10.53
CA LEU A 24 -45.35 -7.16 -11.96
C LEU A 24 -46.29 -8.30 -12.36
N HIS A 25 -47.34 -7.97 -13.10
CA HIS A 25 -48.29 -8.95 -13.62
C HIS A 25 -48.35 -8.81 -15.14
N LEU A 26 -48.23 -9.94 -15.85
CA LEU A 26 -48.51 -10.01 -17.27
C LEU A 26 -49.91 -10.57 -17.45
N ASP A 27 -50.82 -9.73 -17.94
CA ASP A 27 -52.17 -10.14 -18.31
C ASP A 27 -52.19 -10.51 -19.80
N MET A 28 -52.66 -11.72 -20.09
CA MET A 28 -52.75 -12.26 -21.44
C MET A 28 -54.18 -12.69 -21.70
N GLU A 29 -54.77 -12.15 -22.76
CA GLU A 29 -56.13 -12.47 -23.18
C GLU A 29 -56.09 -13.07 -24.60
N VAL A 30 -56.70 -14.24 -24.77
CA VAL A 30 -56.83 -14.90 -26.06
C VAL A 30 -58.18 -14.56 -26.68
N LYS A 31 -58.18 -14.08 -27.93
CA LYS A 31 -59.41 -13.77 -28.68
C LYS A 31 -59.47 -14.57 -29.97
N SER A 32 -60.65 -15.11 -30.27
CA SER A 32 -60.96 -15.79 -31.51
C SER A 32 -62.08 -15.05 -32.24
N SER A 33 -62.14 -15.19 -33.56
CA SER A 33 -63.23 -14.65 -34.39
C SER A 33 -64.51 -15.50 -34.35
N SER A 34 -64.42 -16.71 -33.80
CA SER A 34 -65.57 -17.61 -33.61
C SER A 34 -66.27 -17.33 -32.28
N GLU A 35 -67.58 -17.61 -32.21
CA GLU A 35 -68.35 -17.47 -30.97
C GLU A 35 -67.80 -18.42 -29.90
N ASP A 36 -67.45 -17.85 -28.75
CA ASP A 36 -66.82 -18.56 -27.65
C ASP A 36 -67.86 -19.02 -26.62
N ILE A 37 -67.76 -20.28 -26.25
CA ILE A 37 -68.68 -20.96 -25.33
C ILE A 37 -68.30 -20.64 -23.86
N HIS A 38 -67.03 -20.33 -23.59
CA HIS A 38 -66.51 -20.12 -22.24
C HIS A 38 -65.62 -18.86 -22.13
N PRO A 39 -66.15 -17.66 -22.37
CA PRO A 39 -65.34 -16.44 -22.43
C PRO A 39 -64.59 -16.08 -21.13
N GLY A 40 -64.89 -16.73 -20.02
CA GLY A 40 -64.25 -16.50 -18.72
C GLY A 40 -62.90 -17.20 -18.51
N ASP A 41 -62.46 -18.10 -19.40
CA ASP A 41 -61.17 -18.80 -19.28
C ASP A 41 -60.08 -18.25 -20.23
N ASN A 42 -60.40 -17.21 -21.00
CA ASN A 42 -59.49 -16.61 -21.98
C ASN A 42 -58.37 -15.76 -21.38
N THR A 43 -58.44 -15.45 -20.09
CA THR A 43 -57.49 -14.57 -19.40
C THR A 43 -56.51 -15.37 -18.53
N LEU A 44 -55.22 -15.11 -18.69
CA LEU A 44 -54.15 -15.66 -17.88
C LEU A 44 -53.32 -14.53 -17.26
N LEU A 45 -53.25 -14.50 -15.93
CA LEU A 45 -52.45 -13.55 -15.16
C LEU A 45 -51.20 -14.22 -14.61
N LEU A 46 -50.02 -13.81 -15.09
CA LEU A 46 -48.73 -14.32 -14.63
C LEU A 46 -48.04 -13.29 -13.71
N PRO A 47 -47.84 -13.59 -12.42
CA PRO A 47 -47.06 -12.75 -11.51
C PRO A 47 -45.56 -12.97 -11.70
N PHE A 48 -44.79 -11.88 -11.61
CA PHE A 48 -43.34 -11.86 -11.62
C PHE A 48 -42.80 -11.09 -10.41
N ASP A 49 -41.85 -11.72 -9.72
CA ASP A 49 -41.09 -11.05 -8.66
C ASP A 49 -40.01 -10.17 -9.29
N VAL A 50 -39.99 -8.90 -8.91
CA VAL A 50 -38.97 -7.94 -9.35
C VAL A 50 -37.96 -7.78 -8.23
N HIS A 51 -36.67 -7.82 -8.57
CA HIS A 51 -35.58 -7.57 -7.64
C HIS A 51 -34.63 -6.53 -8.21
N ALA A 52 -34.25 -5.55 -7.38
CA ALA A 52 -33.15 -4.65 -7.69
C ALA A 52 -31.84 -5.36 -7.30
N ASP A 53 -31.00 -5.70 -8.29
CA ASP A 53 -29.70 -6.32 -8.06
C ASP A 53 -28.60 -5.25 -8.16
N SER A 54 -27.90 -4.98 -7.06
CA SER A 54 -26.81 -4.02 -7.02
C SER A 54 -25.52 -4.66 -6.52
N GLN A 55 -24.40 -4.23 -7.09
CA GLN A 55 -23.08 -4.73 -6.73
C GLN A 55 -22.17 -3.57 -6.35
N LEU A 56 -21.89 -3.43 -5.06
CA LEU A 56 -21.00 -2.41 -4.53
C LEU A 56 -19.59 -2.99 -4.39
N ILE A 57 -18.60 -2.30 -4.93
CA ILE A 57 -17.18 -2.59 -4.71
C ILE A 57 -16.58 -1.42 -3.94
N ILE A 58 -15.97 -1.71 -2.79
CA ILE A 58 -15.21 -0.73 -2.01
C ILE A 58 -13.73 -1.09 -2.05
N THR A 59 -12.89 -0.08 -2.26
CA THR A 59 -11.44 -0.20 -2.32
C THR A 59 -10.78 0.92 -1.53
N SER A 60 -9.71 0.62 -0.81
CA SER A 60 -8.98 1.58 0.02
C SER A 60 -7.49 1.42 -0.18
N TYR A 61 -6.75 2.52 -0.27
CA TYR A 61 -5.29 2.53 -0.39
C TYR A 61 -4.70 3.79 0.22
N SER A 62 -3.40 3.75 0.52
CA SER A 62 -2.65 4.91 1.02
C SER A 62 -1.77 5.51 -0.07
N LEU A 63 -1.65 6.84 -0.04
CA LEU A 63 -0.76 7.61 -0.90
C LEU A 63 0.17 8.48 -0.01
N PRO A 64 1.49 8.24 0.02
CA PRO A 64 2.18 7.07 -0.54
C PRO A 64 1.91 5.79 0.28
N GLU A 65 2.11 4.63 -0.34
CA GLU A 65 2.04 3.33 0.36
C GLU A 65 3.21 3.16 1.35
N MET A 66 4.41 3.65 0.99
CA MET A 66 5.59 3.68 1.86
C MET A 66 5.91 5.13 2.24
N ALA A 67 5.95 5.39 3.54
CA ALA A 67 6.15 6.71 4.12
C ALA A 67 7.41 6.72 5.02
N PRO A 68 8.61 6.94 4.46
CA PRO A 68 9.83 6.98 5.25
C PRO A 68 9.86 8.20 6.16
N VAL A 69 10.21 7.99 7.42
CA VAL A 69 10.44 9.06 8.41
C VAL A 69 11.90 9.50 8.31
N VAL A 70 12.09 10.79 8.01
CA VAL A 70 13.39 11.43 7.86
C VAL A 70 13.83 12.06 9.18
N ASN A 71 15.14 12.16 9.44
CA ASN A 71 15.72 12.74 10.67
C ASN A 71 15.41 14.24 10.93
N LYS A 72 14.53 14.88 10.16
CA LYS A 72 14.14 16.30 10.32
C LYS A 72 12.88 16.48 11.17
N THR A 73 12.31 15.40 11.71
CA THR A 73 11.11 15.45 12.54
C THR A 73 11.42 15.96 13.94
N TRP A 74 10.48 16.67 14.54
CA TRP A 74 10.60 17.19 15.90
C TRP A 74 10.25 16.13 16.93
N ASP A 75 10.80 16.28 18.13
CA ASP A 75 10.40 15.49 19.29
C ASP A 75 9.15 16.08 19.98
N TRP A 76 8.65 15.38 20.99
CA TRP A 76 7.50 15.82 21.77
C TRP A 76 7.73 17.12 22.54
N ALA A 77 8.94 17.35 23.05
CA ALA A 77 9.24 18.57 23.81
C ALA A 77 9.20 19.81 22.91
N GLN A 78 9.71 19.68 21.68
CA GLN A 78 9.67 20.70 20.64
C GLN A 78 8.24 20.98 20.18
N LEU A 79 7.43 19.95 19.95
CA LEU A 79 6.02 20.11 19.57
C LEU A 79 5.20 20.82 20.68
N HIS A 80 5.34 20.40 21.94
CA HIS A 80 4.65 21.05 23.06
C HIS A 80 5.14 22.48 23.29
N HIS A 81 6.44 22.73 23.12
CA HIS A 81 6.97 24.09 23.19
C HIS A 81 6.39 24.98 22.09
N ALA A 82 6.23 24.44 20.87
CA ALA A 82 5.64 25.17 19.77
C ALA A 82 4.15 25.44 19.95
N GLU A 83 3.40 24.46 20.46
CA GLU A 83 1.99 24.60 20.86
C GLU A 83 1.81 25.73 21.89
N ASN A 84 2.53 25.66 23.01
CA ASN A 84 2.41 26.63 24.11
C ASN A 84 2.80 28.06 23.71
N ASN A 85 3.80 28.19 22.83
CA ASN A 85 4.30 29.50 22.39
C ASN A 85 3.74 29.95 21.03
N LYS A 86 2.78 29.21 20.45
CA LYS A 86 2.21 29.46 19.11
C LYS A 86 3.26 29.63 18.01
N ILE A 87 4.29 28.80 18.04
CA ILE A 87 5.37 28.79 17.04
C ILE A 87 4.93 27.96 15.83
N GLY A 88 5.25 28.46 14.64
CA GLY A 88 5.02 27.77 13.37
C GLY A 88 5.72 26.41 13.32
N VAL A 89 4.95 25.35 13.09
CA VAL A 89 5.47 23.98 12.94
C VAL A 89 5.55 23.67 11.44
N PRO A 90 6.74 23.48 10.85
CA PRO A 90 6.84 23.05 9.47
C PRO A 90 6.24 21.65 9.30
N THR A 91 5.56 21.38 8.19
CA THR A 91 4.92 20.07 7.96
C THR A 91 5.90 18.90 8.06
N GLN A 92 7.15 19.10 7.64
CA GLN A 92 8.21 18.09 7.74
C GLN A 92 8.65 17.79 9.18
N ALA A 93 8.34 18.68 10.14
CA ALA A 93 8.60 18.43 11.55
C ALA A 93 7.62 17.40 12.16
N LEU A 94 6.38 17.33 11.67
CA LEU A 94 5.41 16.34 12.12
C LEU A 94 5.80 14.94 11.61
N GLY A 95 6.04 14.84 10.30
CA GLY A 95 6.43 13.62 9.62
C GLY A 95 5.86 13.56 8.19
N PRO A 96 5.87 12.37 7.55
CA PRO A 96 5.41 12.25 6.17
C PRO A 96 3.91 12.54 6.05
N HIS A 97 3.54 13.25 5.00
CA HIS A 97 2.15 13.43 4.59
C HIS A 97 1.64 12.15 3.93
N ILE A 98 0.47 11.69 4.35
CA ILE A 98 -0.20 10.52 3.80
C ILE A 98 -1.67 10.84 3.51
N GLN A 99 -2.23 10.18 2.52
CA GLN A 99 -3.62 10.31 2.15
C GLN A 99 -4.24 8.92 2.03
N HIS A 100 -5.20 8.62 2.91
CA HIS A 100 -6.02 7.41 2.78
C HIS A 100 -7.18 7.72 1.86
N LYS A 101 -7.21 7.02 0.72
CA LYS A 101 -8.23 7.20 -0.30
C LYS A 101 -9.09 5.95 -0.40
N THR A 102 -10.40 6.14 -0.29
CA THR A 102 -11.41 5.09 -0.41
C THR A 102 -12.31 5.40 -1.60
N THR A 103 -12.54 4.39 -2.43
CA THR A 103 -13.34 4.48 -3.66
C THR A 103 -14.46 3.44 -3.61
N LEU A 104 -15.68 3.89 -3.85
CA LEU A 104 -16.88 3.09 -3.98
C LEU A 104 -17.34 3.11 -5.44
N VAL A 105 -17.63 1.93 -5.98
CA VAL A 105 -18.06 1.76 -7.37
C VAL A 105 -19.28 0.86 -7.41
N ASN A 106 -20.35 1.34 -8.05
CA ASN A 106 -21.49 0.48 -8.37
C ASN A 106 -21.22 -0.26 -9.68
N LYS A 107 -21.01 -1.57 -9.62
CA LYS A 107 -20.88 -2.45 -10.79
C LYS A 107 -22.17 -3.19 -11.15
N GLY A 108 -23.21 -3.07 -10.33
CA GLY A 108 -24.49 -3.72 -10.56
C GLY A 108 -25.40 -2.93 -11.51
N PRO A 109 -26.45 -3.58 -12.03
CA PRO A 109 -27.43 -2.94 -12.90
C PRO A 109 -28.39 -2.00 -12.17
N ALA A 110 -28.65 -2.20 -10.87
CA ALA A 110 -29.51 -1.33 -10.09
C ALA A 110 -28.74 -0.21 -9.39
N THR A 111 -29.38 0.96 -9.27
CA THR A 111 -28.87 2.12 -8.53
C THR A 111 -28.80 1.82 -7.04
N ILE A 112 -27.73 2.25 -6.38
CA ILE A 112 -27.57 2.12 -4.93
C ILE A 112 -28.08 3.39 -4.26
N TYR A 113 -28.98 3.22 -3.30
CA TYR A 113 -29.53 4.32 -2.50
C TYR A 113 -29.03 4.23 -1.05
N ASN A 114 -28.69 5.38 -0.49
CA ASN A 114 -28.30 5.58 0.91
C ASN A 114 -27.34 4.51 1.44
N ALA A 115 -26.15 4.45 0.82
CA ALA A 115 -25.08 3.60 1.33
C ALA A 115 -24.30 4.35 2.42
N GLN A 116 -24.15 3.72 3.58
CA GLN A 116 -23.36 4.24 4.70
C GLN A 116 -21.95 3.68 4.63
N VAL A 117 -20.96 4.55 4.78
CA VAL A 117 -19.55 4.19 4.81
C VAL A 117 -18.96 4.68 6.13
N THR A 118 -18.44 3.75 6.93
CA THR A 118 -17.77 4.05 8.18
C THR A 118 -16.27 3.85 7.98
N LEU A 119 -15.50 4.92 8.14
CA LEU A 119 -14.04 4.89 8.10
C LEU A 119 -13.50 4.89 9.55
N GLU A 120 -12.75 3.85 9.90
CA GLU A 120 -12.09 3.68 11.19
C GLU A 120 -10.60 3.99 11.03
N VAL A 121 -10.16 5.07 11.68
CA VAL A 121 -8.80 5.60 11.53
C VAL A 121 -8.13 5.69 12.91
N PRO A 122 -6.93 5.10 13.10
CA PRO A 122 -6.17 5.23 14.33
C PRO A 122 -5.52 6.62 14.39
N LEU A 123 -6.26 7.62 14.91
CA LEU A 123 -5.77 8.98 15.07
C LEU A 123 -4.85 9.13 16.29
N THR A 124 -4.93 8.23 17.26
CA THR A 124 -4.06 8.23 18.46
C THR A 124 -3.46 6.85 18.72
N LEU A 125 -2.39 6.80 19.51
CA LEU A 125 -1.73 5.59 19.98
C LEU A 125 -1.29 5.80 21.43
N GLU A 126 -1.87 5.03 22.36
CA GLU A 126 -1.62 5.15 23.81
C GLU A 126 -1.74 6.61 24.32
N GLY A 127 -2.72 7.36 23.82
CA GLY A 127 -2.98 8.77 24.21
C GLY A 127 -2.15 9.81 23.46
N PHE A 128 -1.27 9.41 22.54
CA PHE A 128 -0.47 10.31 21.72
C PHE A 128 -1.04 10.40 20.29
N PRO A 129 -1.18 11.60 19.69
CA PRO A 129 -1.56 11.77 18.29
C PRO A 129 -0.70 10.93 17.34
N LEU A 130 -1.29 10.04 16.54
CA LEU A 130 -0.60 9.20 15.56
C LEU A 130 -0.75 9.77 14.14
N LEU A 131 -1.99 9.98 13.72
CA LEU A 131 -2.33 10.61 12.44
C LEU A 131 -2.91 11.99 12.71
N TYR A 132 -2.20 13.03 12.28
CA TYR A 132 -2.55 14.41 12.52
C TYR A 132 -3.28 15.01 11.32
N VAL A 133 -4.58 15.24 11.48
CA VAL A 133 -5.45 15.78 10.43
C VAL A 133 -5.47 17.30 10.51
N VAL A 134 -5.09 17.96 9.42
CA VAL A 134 -5.06 19.44 9.31
C VAL A 134 -6.00 19.98 8.23
N GLU A 135 -6.52 19.10 7.38
CA GLU A 135 -7.45 19.42 6.30
C GLU A 135 -8.74 18.63 6.46
N ALA A 136 -9.83 19.18 5.95
CA ALA A 136 -11.09 18.46 5.88
C ALA A 136 -11.00 17.29 4.87
N ILE A 137 -11.87 16.29 5.04
CA ILE A 137 -11.99 15.20 4.08
C ILE A 137 -12.41 15.78 2.73
N THR A 138 -11.68 15.38 1.69
CA THR A 138 -12.06 15.73 0.31
C THR A 138 -12.93 14.62 -0.26
N THR A 139 -14.08 14.99 -0.84
CA THR A 139 -15.02 14.06 -1.49
C THR A 139 -15.15 14.36 -2.97
N GLN A 140 -15.37 13.34 -3.79
CA GLN A 140 -15.72 13.46 -5.21
C GLN A 140 -16.85 12.48 -5.54
N GLY A 141 -17.87 12.96 -6.26
CA GLY A 141 -19.08 12.18 -6.53
C GLY A 141 -20.14 12.34 -5.43
N PRO A 142 -21.17 11.47 -5.39
CA PRO A 142 -22.36 11.63 -4.56
C PRO A 142 -22.14 11.18 -3.10
N VAL A 143 -21.09 11.67 -2.44
CA VAL A 143 -20.72 11.31 -1.05
C VAL A 143 -20.47 12.54 -0.19
N SER A 144 -21.02 12.52 1.03
CA SER A 144 -20.82 13.53 2.07
C SER A 144 -20.33 12.89 3.35
N CYS A 145 -19.29 13.45 3.97
CA CYS A 145 -18.65 12.91 5.16
C CYS A 145 -18.67 13.90 6.32
N ILE A 146 -18.86 13.40 7.53
CA ILE A 146 -18.60 14.14 8.77
C ILE A 146 -17.18 13.79 9.21
N GLY A 147 -16.25 14.71 8.95
CA GLY A 147 -14.83 14.52 9.25
C GLY A 147 -14.50 14.58 10.75
N PRO A 148 -13.26 14.20 11.12
CA PRO A 148 -12.78 14.27 12.49
C PRO A 148 -12.47 15.71 12.91
N THR A 149 -12.16 15.93 14.19
CA THR A 149 -11.65 17.21 14.68
C THR A 149 -10.35 17.58 13.95
N ILE A 150 -10.36 18.72 13.25
CA ILE A 150 -9.22 19.23 12.51
C ILE A 150 -8.28 19.97 13.45
N ASN A 151 -6.97 19.73 13.33
CA ASN A 151 -5.90 20.42 14.05
C ASN A 151 -6.13 20.45 15.58
N PRO A 152 -6.32 19.30 16.26
CA PRO A 152 -6.73 19.25 17.67
C PRO A 152 -5.73 19.89 18.65
N LEU A 153 -4.44 19.95 18.29
CA LEU A 153 -3.40 20.62 19.07
C LEU A 153 -3.26 22.12 18.75
N ASN A 154 -4.15 22.67 17.91
CA ASN A 154 -4.12 24.07 17.46
C ASN A 154 -2.73 24.53 16.97
N LEU A 155 -1.99 23.65 16.31
CA LEU A 155 -0.67 23.95 15.79
C LEU A 155 -0.77 24.92 14.61
N THR A 156 0.18 25.84 14.53
CA THR A 156 0.32 26.72 13.36
C THR A 156 1.17 26.00 12.31
N VAL A 157 0.54 25.11 11.55
CA VAL A 157 1.25 24.29 10.57
C VAL A 157 1.63 25.14 9.35
N LEU A 158 2.92 25.23 9.06
CA LEU A 158 3.45 25.94 7.89
C LEU A 158 3.43 25.00 6.69
N GLN A 159 2.48 25.24 5.80
CA GLN A 159 2.14 24.35 4.70
C GLN A 159 3.05 24.58 3.49
N ASP A 160 4.14 23.82 3.40
CA ASP A 160 5.08 23.85 2.25
C ASP A 160 4.71 22.86 1.13
N TRP A 161 3.57 22.16 1.24
CA TRP A 161 3.19 21.10 0.32
C TRP A 161 2.79 21.64 -1.06
N LYS A 162 3.54 21.27 -2.11
CA LYS A 162 3.12 21.34 -3.50
C LYS A 162 2.83 19.92 -4.01
N PRO A 163 1.68 19.66 -4.64
CA PRO A 163 1.46 18.38 -5.32
C PRO A 163 2.52 18.23 -6.41
N GLU A 164 3.26 17.12 -6.36
CA GLU A 164 4.25 16.78 -7.38
C GLU A 164 3.51 16.52 -8.70
N THR A 165 3.44 17.55 -9.52
CA THR A 165 2.91 17.47 -10.87
C THR A 165 3.96 16.68 -11.65
N THR A 166 3.60 15.47 -12.07
CA THR A 166 4.38 14.65 -12.99
C THR A 166 4.45 15.39 -14.33
N HIS A 167 5.38 16.32 -14.46
CA HIS A 167 5.78 16.85 -15.76
C HIS A 167 6.53 15.72 -16.46
N ASN A 168 5.84 15.05 -17.37
CA ASN A 168 6.43 14.11 -18.32
C ASN A 168 7.38 14.85 -19.27
N THR A 169 8.58 15.18 -18.81
CA THR A 169 9.71 15.56 -19.66
C THR A 169 10.47 14.30 -20.10
N LEU A 170 9.85 13.54 -20.99
CA LEU A 170 10.55 12.60 -21.87
C LEU A 170 10.06 12.76 -23.31
N ALA A 171 10.16 13.99 -23.82
CA ALA A 171 10.23 14.25 -25.24
C ALA A 171 11.58 14.92 -25.53
N THR A 172 12.28 14.40 -26.54
CA THR A 172 13.66 14.70 -26.96
C THR A 172 14.70 13.96 -26.10
N THR A 173 15.38 12.90 -26.54
CA THR A 173 16.26 12.91 -27.71
C THR A 173 16.60 11.46 -28.13
N MET A 174 15.83 10.85 -29.04
CA MET A 174 16.26 9.63 -29.76
C MET A 174 16.45 9.98 -31.23
N LYS A 175 17.63 10.53 -31.51
CA LYS A 175 18.09 10.93 -32.82
C LYS A 175 18.38 9.67 -33.64
N LYS A 176 17.53 9.40 -34.64
CA LYS A 176 17.76 8.64 -35.87
C LYS A 176 19.21 8.12 -36.04
N ARG A 177 19.42 6.81 -35.88
CA ARG A 177 20.48 6.08 -36.60
C ARG A 177 19.90 4.83 -37.24
N LYS A 178 19.49 5.02 -38.50
CA LYS A 178 19.14 3.97 -39.46
C LYS A 178 20.41 3.16 -39.74
N ARG A 179 20.45 1.90 -39.34
CA ARG A 179 21.34 0.91 -39.96
C ARG A 179 20.52 -0.32 -40.34
N GLU A 180 20.53 -0.52 -41.64
CA GLU A 180 19.88 -1.56 -42.41
C GLU A 180 20.60 -2.89 -42.18
N VAL A 181 19.85 -3.93 -41.85
CA VAL A 181 20.33 -5.32 -41.96
C VAL A 181 19.24 -6.13 -42.65
N ARG A 182 19.55 -6.42 -43.91
CA ARG A 182 18.88 -7.34 -44.82
C ARG A 182 19.06 -8.76 -44.27
N PHE A 183 17.97 -9.48 -43.97
CA PHE A 183 18.03 -10.93 -43.83
C PHE A 183 16.90 -11.59 -44.62
N THR A 184 17.31 -12.61 -45.34
CA THR A 184 16.72 -13.26 -46.49
C THR A 184 15.48 -14.10 -46.19
N GLU A 185 14.47 -13.99 -47.06
CA GLU A 185 13.36 -14.93 -47.17
C GLU A 185 13.85 -16.31 -47.61
N ARG A 186 13.34 -17.39 -46.99
CA ARG A 186 12.99 -18.64 -47.68
C ARG A 186 11.74 -19.27 -47.06
N PRO A 187 10.82 -19.84 -47.86
CA PRO A 187 9.48 -20.22 -47.44
C PRO A 187 9.38 -21.72 -47.10
N HIS A 188 8.53 -22.11 -46.15
CA HIS A 188 8.06 -23.48 -46.06
C HIS A 188 6.55 -23.59 -45.74
N LYS A 189 5.81 -23.74 -46.84
CA LYS A 189 4.74 -24.71 -47.13
C LYS A 189 3.58 -24.89 -46.13
N ILE A 190 2.48 -24.28 -46.54
CA ILE A 190 1.08 -24.60 -46.24
C ILE A 190 0.79 -26.09 -46.48
N ARG A 191 0.10 -26.74 -45.54
CA ARG A 191 -0.73 -27.93 -45.82
C ARG A 191 -2.08 -27.78 -45.10
N ARG A 192 -3.11 -27.46 -45.89
CA ARG A 192 -4.53 -27.60 -45.53
C ARG A 192 -4.85 -29.09 -45.41
N SER A 193 -5.54 -29.48 -44.35
CA SER A 193 -6.52 -30.57 -44.39
C SER A 193 -7.61 -30.21 -43.40
N GLY A 194 -8.82 -29.99 -43.91
CA GLY A 194 -10.00 -29.78 -43.08
C GLY A 194 -10.61 -31.11 -42.68
N THR A 195 -11.20 -31.12 -41.50
CA THR A 195 -12.40 -31.90 -41.16
C THR A 195 -13.16 -31.08 -40.12
N VAL A 196 -14.43 -30.85 -40.44
CA VAL A 196 -15.50 -30.39 -39.56
C VAL A 196 -15.68 -31.43 -38.46
N ASP A 197 -15.89 -31.01 -37.22
CA ASP A 197 -16.85 -31.59 -36.26
C ASP A 197 -16.89 -30.77 -34.96
N ASP A 198 -18.02 -30.91 -34.30
CA ASP A 198 -18.73 -30.06 -33.36
C ASP A 198 -18.14 -29.81 -31.95
N ASP A 199 -18.76 -28.80 -31.33
CA ASP A 199 -19.08 -28.66 -29.90
C ASP A 199 -18.05 -28.19 -28.85
N THR A 200 -18.50 -27.13 -28.16
CA THR A 200 -18.38 -26.89 -26.71
C THR A 200 -16.99 -26.64 -26.15
N SER A 201 -16.66 -25.35 -25.97
CA SER A 201 -16.20 -24.73 -24.70
C SER A 201 -15.51 -23.39 -24.93
N SER A 202 -16.27 -22.29 -24.83
CA SER A 202 -15.71 -20.94 -24.71
C SER A 202 -16.15 -20.31 -23.38
N SER A 203 -15.51 -20.76 -22.30
CA SER A 203 -15.56 -20.15 -20.98
C SER A 203 -14.14 -19.92 -20.48
N SER A 204 -13.47 -18.88 -20.98
CA SER A 204 -12.17 -18.46 -20.40
C SER A 204 -11.77 -17.01 -20.66
N VAL A 205 -12.72 -16.09 -20.89
CA VAL A 205 -12.40 -14.64 -20.98
C VAL A 205 -12.99 -13.83 -19.80
N ALA A 206 -13.53 -14.48 -18.78
CA ALA A 206 -14.14 -13.82 -17.62
C ALA A 206 -13.38 -14.05 -16.29
N ALA A 207 -12.07 -14.31 -16.35
CA ALA A 207 -11.30 -14.73 -15.17
C ALA A 207 -10.06 -13.86 -14.86
N SER A 208 -10.10 -12.55 -15.15
CA SER A 208 -9.00 -11.65 -14.73
C SER A 208 -9.43 -10.29 -14.15
N ALA A 209 -10.71 -10.10 -13.83
CA ALA A 209 -11.20 -8.85 -13.22
C ALA A 209 -11.59 -8.94 -11.73
N ALA A 210 -11.41 -10.10 -11.09
CA ALA A 210 -11.90 -10.34 -9.71
C ALA A 210 -10.82 -10.74 -8.70
N ALA A 211 -9.57 -10.33 -8.93
CA ALA A 211 -8.45 -10.57 -8.00
C ALA A 211 -7.73 -9.27 -7.64
N VAL A 212 -8.47 -8.31 -7.09
CA VAL A 212 -7.91 -7.26 -6.23
C VAL A 212 -8.68 -7.29 -4.91
N ALA A 213 -8.78 -8.48 -4.32
CA ALA A 213 -8.94 -8.58 -2.88
C ALA A 213 -7.59 -8.17 -2.29
N ALA A 214 -7.61 -7.24 -1.33
CA ALA A 214 -6.44 -6.70 -0.66
C ALA A 214 -5.56 -7.83 -0.07
N SER A 215 -4.59 -8.31 -0.84
CA SER A 215 -3.52 -9.12 -0.31
C SER A 215 -2.51 -8.17 0.33
N GLU A 216 -2.32 -8.27 1.64
CA GLU A 216 -1.19 -7.67 2.35
C GLU A 216 0.11 -8.02 1.59
N PRO A 217 0.86 -7.05 1.01
CA PRO A 217 2.14 -7.35 0.39
C PRO A 217 3.08 -8.05 1.38
N ALA A 218 3.77 -9.11 0.96
CA ALA A 218 4.58 -10.00 1.82
C ALA A 218 5.67 -9.30 2.67
N ALA A 219 5.98 -8.02 2.41
CA ALA A 219 6.81 -7.17 3.26
C ALA A 219 6.14 -6.77 4.60
N LEU A 220 4.84 -7.03 4.78
CA LEU A 220 4.03 -6.67 5.95
C LEU A 220 4.28 -7.48 7.21
N VAL A 221 4.80 -8.70 7.08
CA VAL A 221 4.67 -9.71 8.16
C VAL A 221 5.60 -9.42 9.36
N SER A 222 6.57 -8.52 9.22
CA SER A 222 7.56 -8.23 10.29
C SER A 222 7.39 -6.87 10.98
N ALA A 223 6.50 -5.99 10.51
CA ALA A 223 6.31 -4.66 11.08
C ALA A 223 5.17 -4.66 12.11
N LYS A 224 5.28 -3.83 13.16
CA LYS A 224 4.19 -3.68 14.15
C LYS A 224 2.97 -3.04 13.47
N ARG A 225 1.86 -3.77 13.41
CA ARG A 225 0.59 -3.27 12.90
C ARG A 225 -0.14 -2.43 13.96
N ILE A 226 -0.56 -1.23 13.57
CA ILE A 226 -1.40 -0.31 14.34
C ILE A 226 -2.70 -0.14 13.57
N ASP A 227 -3.79 -0.62 14.16
CA ASP A 227 -5.13 -0.59 13.60
C ASP A 227 -6.17 -0.30 14.69
N CYS A 228 -7.46 -0.32 14.28
CA CYS A 228 -8.58 -0.04 15.16
C CYS A 228 -9.05 -1.20 16.03
N SER A 229 -8.18 -2.17 16.31
CA SER A 229 -8.49 -3.23 17.29
C SER A 229 -8.77 -2.68 18.69
N ILE A 230 -8.20 -1.52 19.05
CA ILE A 230 -8.43 -0.83 20.32
C ILE A 230 -9.24 0.44 20.05
N PRO A 231 -10.48 0.56 20.58
CA PRO A 231 -11.39 1.66 20.23
C PRO A 231 -10.92 3.03 20.74
N GLU A 232 -10.13 3.09 21.82
CA GLU A 232 -9.58 4.35 22.34
C GLU A 232 -8.66 5.07 21.34
N TYR A 233 -8.06 4.31 20.43
CA TYR A 233 -7.12 4.85 19.43
C TYR A 233 -7.83 5.40 18.20
N CYS A 234 -9.10 5.03 18.01
CA CYS A 234 -9.76 5.19 16.74
C CYS A 234 -10.86 6.22 16.72
N GLN A 235 -10.85 6.95 15.61
CA GLN A 235 -11.88 7.87 15.24
C GLN A 235 -12.77 7.21 14.19
N GLN A 236 -14.07 7.17 14.46
CA GLN A 236 -15.07 6.78 13.48
C GLN A 236 -15.50 8.03 12.70
N ILE A 237 -15.41 7.92 11.38
CA ILE A 237 -15.81 8.95 10.41
C ILE A 237 -16.96 8.37 9.61
N SER A 238 -18.12 9.03 9.68
CA SER A 238 -19.33 8.58 9.01
C SER A 238 -19.53 9.34 7.70
N CYS A 239 -19.71 8.60 6.62
CA CYS A 239 -20.00 9.13 5.29
C CYS A 239 -21.30 8.52 4.75
N GLU A 240 -22.11 9.36 4.12
CA GLU A 240 -23.35 8.98 3.45
C GLU A 240 -23.18 9.14 1.94
N VAL A 241 -23.48 8.07 1.21
CA VAL A 241 -23.50 8.04 -0.25
C VAL A 241 -24.96 8.06 -0.69
N ASN A 242 -25.36 9.13 -1.37
CA ASN A 242 -26.76 9.41 -1.65
C ASN A 242 -27.34 8.46 -2.71
N LEU A 243 -27.01 8.72 -3.98
CA LEU A 243 -27.48 7.95 -5.12
C LEU A 243 -26.25 7.60 -5.95
N LEU A 244 -25.98 6.32 -6.15
CA LEU A 244 -24.84 5.84 -6.94
C LEU A 244 -25.34 5.02 -8.12
N GLU A 245 -25.34 5.64 -9.30
CA GLU A 245 -25.82 5.04 -10.54
C GLU A 245 -24.94 3.88 -11.02
N PRO A 246 -25.47 2.99 -11.89
CA PRO A 246 -24.67 1.93 -12.48
C PRO A 246 -23.43 2.48 -13.20
N GLY A 247 -22.24 2.05 -12.76
CA GLY A 247 -20.96 2.50 -13.31
C GLY A 247 -20.42 3.80 -12.69
N GLU A 248 -21.17 4.46 -11.81
CA GLU A 248 -20.73 5.67 -11.12
C GLU A 248 -19.77 5.34 -9.97
N THR A 249 -18.91 6.32 -9.64
CA THR A 249 -17.90 6.20 -8.59
C THR A 249 -18.01 7.35 -7.60
N ALA A 250 -17.94 7.03 -6.30
CA ALA A 250 -17.78 8.00 -5.23
C ALA A 250 -16.41 7.79 -4.57
N THR A 251 -15.68 8.87 -4.31
CA THR A 251 -14.37 8.81 -3.65
C THR A 251 -14.31 9.76 -2.47
N LEU A 252 -13.63 9.32 -1.41
CA LEU A 252 -13.31 10.13 -0.24
C LEU A 252 -11.83 9.98 0.05
N SER A 253 -11.20 11.06 0.50
CA SER A 253 -9.79 11.05 0.85
C SER A 253 -9.51 11.84 2.12
N LEU A 254 -8.87 11.19 3.07
CA LEU A 254 -8.42 11.77 4.33
C LEU A 254 -6.92 12.05 4.24
N ALA A 255 -6.55 13.34 4.22
CA ALA A 255 -5.17 13.80 4.26
C ALA A 255 -4.73 13.96 5.74
N SER A 256 -3.56 13.42 6.07
CA SER A 256 -3.00 13.47 7.43
C SER A 256 -1.48 13.43 7.42
N TYR A 257 -0.87 13.86 8.53
CA TYR A 257 0.56 13.73 8.78
C TYR A 257 0.80 12.62 9.79
N VAL A 258 1.72 11.70 9.50
CA VAL A 258 2.16 10.72 10.48
C VAL A 258 3.05 11.42 11.51
N VAL A 259 2.65 11.41 12.78
CA VAL A 259 3.41 12.04 13.86
C VAL A 259 4.58 11.13 14.23
N ALA A 260 5.76 11.47 13.72
CA ALA A 260 6.98 10.71 13.93
C ALA A 260 7.39 10.61 15.40
N ALA A 261 7.17 11.66 16.19
CA ALA A 261 7.46 11.69 17.63
C ALA A 261 6.73 10.57 18.40
N THR A 262 5.50 10.25 17.98
CA THR A 262 4.68 9.17 18.55
C THR A 262 5.30 7.82 18.29
N LEU A 263 5.57 7.52 17.01
CA LEU A 263 6.16 6.25 16.61
C LEU A 263 7.58 6.07 17.20
N GLN A 264 8.36 7.14 17.29
CA GLN A 264 9.70 7.09 17.87
C GLN A 264 9.66 6.73 19.36
N LYS A 265 8.67 7.21 20.10
CA LYS A 265 8.46 6.85 21.51
C LYS A 265 8.25 5.34 21.71
N PHE A 266 7.56 4.68 20.78
CA PHE A 266 7.30 3.24 20.84
C PHE A 266 8.35 2.39 20.11
N SER A 267 9.25 3.02 19.34
CA SER A 267 10.23 2.32 18.51
C SER A 267 11.23 1.44 19.28
N TRP A 268 11.48 1.75 20.55
CA TRP A 268 12.31 0.91 21.42
C TRP A 268 11.64 -0.44 21.76
N ARG A 269 10.31 -0.46 21.85
CA ARG A 269 9.51 -1.65 22.19
C ARG A 269 9.13 -2.44 20.95
N ASP A 270 8.64 -1.75 19.92
CA ASP A 270 7.95 -2.34 18.77
C ASP A 270 8.77 -2.31 17.47
N GLY A 271 10.03 -1.83 17.52
CA GLY A 271 10.96 -1.79 16.40
C GLY A 271 10.89 -0.51 15.56
N LYS A 272 11.59 -0.49 14.43
CA LYS A 272 11.73 0.70 13.56
C LYS A 272 10.80 0.70 12.34
N GLN A 273 9.84 -0.22 12.29
CA GLN A 273 8.92 -0.38 11.17
C GLN A 273 7.51 -0.56 11.71
N PHE A 274 6.59 0.27 11.22
CA PHE A 274 5.20 0.28 11.63
C PHE A 274 4.29 0.22 10.40
N THR A 275 3.20 -0.51 10.52
CA THR A 275 2.13 -0.53 9.52
C THR A 275 0.91 0.13 10.12
N ILE A 276 0.49 1.27 9.56
CA ILE A 276 -0.75 1.92 9.95
C ILE A 276 -1.86 1.43 9.02
N ALA A 277 -2.92 0.87 9.59
CA ALA A 277 -4.05 0.35 8.85
C ALA A 277 -5.31 1.14 9.21
N SER A 278 -5.95 1.73 8.20
CA SER A 278 -7.25 2.40 8.31
C SER A 278 -8.28 1.68 7.50
N THR A 279 -9.44 1.44 8.08
CA THR A 279 -10.39 0.46 7.55
C THR A 279 -11.72 1.12 7.23
N ALA A 280 -12.17 0.98 6.00
CA ALA A 280 -13.47 1.46 5.55
C ALA A 280 -14.45 0.30 5.43
N THR A 281 -15.62 0.44 6.03
CA THR A 281 -16.68 -0.57 6.02
C THR A 281 -17.92 0.01 5.36
N ALA A 282 -18.46 -0.67 4.35
CA ALA A 282 -19.65 -0.24 3.63
C ALA A 282 -20.88 -1.04 4.09
N LYS A 283 -21.97 -0.34 4.36
CA LYS A 283 -23.28 -0.91 4.65
C LYS A 283 -24.32 -0.27 3.76
N VAL A 284 -25.15 -1.09 3.14
CA VAL A 284 -26.20 -0.65 2.23
C VAL A 284 -27.53 -1.16 2.75
N ASP A 285 -28.50 -0.27 2.92
CA ASP A 285 -29.86 -0.63 3.30
C ASP A 285 -30.81 -0.28 2.15
N GLN A 286 -31.20 -1.28 1.37
CA GLN A 286 -32.05 -1.10 0.19
C GLN A 286 -33.36 -1.88 0.33
N PRO A 287 -34.53 -1.25 0.14
CA PRO A 287 -35.82 -1.93 0.20
C PRO A 287 -36.01 -2.85 -1.02
N GLY A 288 -36.36 -4.11 -0.78
CA GLY A 288 -36.73 -5.08 -1.82
C GLY A 288 -35.62 -5.49 -2.80
N GLY A 289 -34.39 -5.02 -2.58
CA GLY A 289 -33.22 -5.30 -3.41
C GLY A 289 -32.30 -6.38 -2.83
N ARG A 290 -31.56 -7.06 -3.71
CA ARG A 290 -30.41 -7.89 -3.33
C ARG A 290 -29.17 -7.03 -3.51
N VAL A 291 -28.41 -6.84 -2.44
CA VAL A 291 -27.15 -6.10 -2.50
C VAL A 291 -26.01 -7.07 -2.30
N ASN A 292 -25.15 -7.18 -3.30
CA ASN A 292 -23.89 -7.91 -3.19
C ASN A 292 -22.75 -6.91 -2.96
N ILE A 293 -22.19 -6.91 -1.75
CA ILE A 293 -21.04 -6.07 -1.42
C ILE A 293 -19.78 -6.92 -1.57
N VAL A 294 -18.98 -6.62 -2.59
CA VAL A 294 -17.67 -7.27 -2.80
C VAL A 294 -16.64 -6.55 -1.94
N GLY A 295 -16.08 -7.28 -0.98
CA GLY A 295 -15.14 -6.72 -0.01
C GLY A 295 -15.84 -5.74 0.91
N ASN A 296 -16.83 -6.20 1.69
CA ASN A 296 -17.56 -5.42 2.69
C ASN A 296 -16.70 -4.49 3.59
N GLN A 297 -15.41 -4.80 3.68
CA GLN A 297 -14.39 -4.02 4.33
C GLN A 297 -13.18 -3.83 3.40
N ALA A 298 -12.62 -2.63 3.36
CA ALA A 298 -11.42 -2.30 2.60
C ALA A 298 -10.42 -1.50 3.45
N THR A 299 -9.19 -1.99 3.55
CA THR A 299 -8.15 -1.41 4.42
C THR A 299 -7.07 -0.70 3.61
N ALA A 300 -6.76 0.53 3.98
CA ALA A 300 -5.60 1.27 3.49
C ALA A 300 -4.40 0.99 4.41
N PHE A 301 -3.32 0.44 3.85
CA PHE A 301 -2.07 0.20 4.57
C PHE A 301 -1.05 1.29 4.27
N THR A 302 -0.35 1.75 5.31
CA THR A 302 0.77 2.69 5.20
C THR A 302 1.99 2.11 5.91
N PHE A 303 3.08 1.92 5.18
CA PHE A 303 4.33 1.42 5.72
C PHE A 303 5.23 2.57 6.14
N VAL A 304 5.35 2.73 7.46
CA VAL A 304 6.22 3.73 8.05
C VAL A 304 7.53 3.08 8.42
N THR A 305 8.61 3.54 7.81
CA THR A 305 9.96 3.06 8.13
C THR A 305 10.77 4.24 8.63
N PHE A 306 11.47 4.08 9.75
CA PHE A 306 12.46 5.05 10.14
C PHE A 306 13.66 4.86 9.23
N SER A 307 13.82 5.78 8.26
CA SER A 307 15.08 5.86 7.54
C SER A 307 16.09 6.41 8.52
N GLY A 308 16.67 5.52 9.33
CA GLY A 308 18.10 5.67 9.53
C GLY A 308 18.66 5.76 8.12
N GLN A 309 19.47 6.78 7.83
CA GLN A 309 20.56 6.49 6.89
C GLN A 309 21.03 5.09 7.28
N GLN A 310 21.02 4.17 6.31
CA GLN A 310 21.87 2.99 6.41
C GLN A 310 23.16 3.56 7.00
N GLU A 311 23.46 3.23 8.27
CA GLU A 311 24.77 3.53 8.79
C GLU A 311 25.64 2.86 7.76
N SER A 312 26.25 3.67 6.89
CA SER A 312 27.06 3.23 5.78
C SER A 312 28.31 2.71 6.46
N LEU A 313 28.19 1.57 7.17
CA LEU A 313 29.08 1.11 8.25
C LEU A 313 30.01 2.23 8.62
N GLY A 314 29.39 3.29 9.17
CA GLY A 314 30.09 4.54 9.38
C GLY A 314 31.14 4.15 10.37
N ILE A 315 32.37 3.94 9.90
CA ILE A 315 33.53 3.67 10.73
C ILE A 315 33.41 4.75 11.78
N HIS A 316 32.97 4.37 12.98
CA HIS A 316 32.65 5.32 14.03
C HIS A 316 33.93 6.13 14.11
N GLN A 317 33.89 7.42 13.77
CA GLN A 317 35.11 8.24 13.80
C GLN A 317 35.39 8.42 15.28
N VAL A 318 36.00 7.39 15.84
CA VAL A 318 36.46 7.36 17.21
C VAL A 318 37.46 8.49 17.25
N ALA A 319 37.21 9.46 18.13
CA ALA A 319 38.02 10.65 18.22
C ALA A 319 39.50 10.26 18.36
N TRP A 320 40.38 11.02 17.69
CA TRP A 320 41.79 10.67 17.51
C TRP A 320 42.54 10.33 18.81
N TRP A 321 42.09 10.88 19.94
CA TRP A 321 42.62 10.59 21.27
C TRP A 321 42.46 9.12 21.70
N VAL A 322 41.46 8.41 21.19
CA VAL A 322 41.28 6.98 21.52
C VAL A 322 42.35 6.12 20.85
N TYR A 323 42.73 6.45 19.61
CA TYR A 323 43.87 5.80 18.96
C TYR A 323 45.18 6.11 19.71
N LEU A 324 45.35 7.35 20.18
CA LEU A 324 46.49 7.74 21.01
C LEU A 324 46.55 6.92 22.31
N LEU A 325 45.42 6.77 23.01
CA LEU A 325 45.33 5.95 24.22
C LEU A 325 45.62 4.48 23.94
N ALA A 326 45.10 3.91 22.86
CA ALA A 326 45.34 2.52 22.50
C ALA A 326 46.83 2.25 22.23
N VAL A 327 47.54 3.18 21.56
CA VAL A 327 48.98 3.08 21.32
C VAL A 327 49.78 3.19 22.63
N ILE A 328 49.40 4.09 23.54
CA ILE A 328 50.07 4.24 24.85
C ILE A 328 49.92 2.97 25.68
N VAL A 329 48.70 2.41 25.75
CA VAL A 329 48.43 1.17 26.48
C VAL A 329 49.16 -0.01 25.85
N GLY A 330 49.14 -0.12 24.52
CA GLY A 330 49.88 -1.16 23.79
C GLY A 330 51.39 -1.08 24.04
N ALA A 331 51.98 0.12 23.99
CA ALA A 331 53.39 0.32 24.27
C ALA A 331 53.76 -0.04 25.71
N MET A 332 52.92 0.33 26.69
CA MET A 332 53.10 -0.04 28.10
C MET A 332 53.13 -1.57 28.28
N ILE A 333 52.21 -2.29 27.64
CA ILE A 333 52.16 -3.76 27.70
C ILE A 333 53.42 -4.38 27.08
N ILE A 334 53.88 -3.88 25.94
CA ILE A 334 55.10 -4.41 25.28
C ILE A 334 56.34 -4.22 26.16
N VAL A 335 56.47 -3.06 26.82
CA VAL A 335 57.58 -2.80 27.75
C VAL A 335 57.51 -3.75 28.94
N ILE A 336 56.33 -3.97 29.50
CA ILE A 336 56.13 -4.92 30.60
C ILE A 336 56.53 -6.34 30.17
N ILE A 337 56.13 -6.78 28.98
CA ILE A 337 56.50 -8.10 28.44
C ILE A 337 58.01 -8.20 28.24
N MET A 338 58.68 -7.18 27.71
CA MET A 338 60.15 -7.13 27.60
C MET A 338 60.83 -7.28 28.96
N VAL A 339 60.34 -6.61 30.00
CA VAL A 339 60.88 -6.72 31.37
C VAL A 339 60.66 -8.11 31.94
N ILE A 340 59.49 -8.71 31.72
CA ILE A 340 59.20 -10.08 32.15
C ILE A 340 60.11 -11.08 31.42
N LEU A 341 60.28 -10.95 30.10
CA LEU A 341 61.12 -11.85 29.30
C LEU A 341 62.61 -11.72 29.61
N THR A 342 63.07 -10.53 30.00
CA THR A 342 64.46 -10.32 30.45
C THR A 342 64.69 -10.89 31.85
N LYS A 343 63.72 -10.76 32.77
CA LYS A 343 63.81 -11.39 34.10
C LYS A 343 63.55 -12.89 34.10
N ALA A 344 62.81 -13.41 33.14
CA ALA A 344 62.59 -14.84 32.94
C ALA A 344 63.74 -15.56 32.21
N GLY A 345 64.83 -14.84 31.87
CA GLY A 345 66.07 -15.46 31.37
C GLY A 345 66.01 -16.01 29.93
N PHE A 346 64.99 -15.66 29.14
CA PHE A 346 64.74 -16.22 27.80
C PHE A 346 65.87 -15.91 26.78
N PHE A 347 66.66 -14.86 26.98
CA PHE A 347 67.72 -14.45 26.04
C PHE A 347 69.11 -15.08 26.32
N VAL A 348 69.26 -15.96 27.31
CA VAL A 348 70.52 -16.68 27.52
C VAL A 348 70.59 -17.88 26.58
N ARG A 349 71.12 -17.69 25.37
CA ARG A 349 71.42 -18.80 24.45
C ARG A 349 72.73 -19.48 24.84
N HIS A 350 72.67 -20.73 25.29
CA HIS A 350 73.83 -21.63 25.25
C HIS A 350 74.12 -21.98 23.79
N ARG A 351 75.29 -21.58 23.28
CA ARG A 351 75.78 -22.03 21.97
C ARG A 351 76.28 -23.48 22.13
N PRO A 352 75.90 -24.42 21.25
CA PRO A 352 76.59 -25.71 21.18
C PRO A 352 78.05 -25.49 20.70
N PRO A 353 79.01 -26.31 21.18
CA PRO A 353 80.43 -26.12 20.88
C PRO A 353 80.71 -26.28 19.37
N GLY A 354 81.54 -25.37 18.85
CA GLY A 354 81.96 -25.38 17.45
C GLY A 354 82.81 -26.61 17.14
N VAL A 355 82.41 -27.35 16.12
CA VAL A 355 83.25 -28.35 15.46
C VAL A 355 84.29 -27.61 14.63
N SER A 356 85.55 -27.84 14.94
CA SER A 356 86.72 -27.39 14.18
C SER A 356 86.68 -27.97 12.76
N ALA A 357 86.78 -27.11 11.75
CA ALA A 357 87.02 -27.50 10.38
C ALA A 357 88.44 -27.11 9.98
N ASN A 358 89.33 -28.11 9.91
CA ASN A 358 90.43 -28.14 8.96
C ASN A 358 90.31 -29.50 8.27
N ASP A 359 89.75 -29.50 7.07
CA ASP A 359 90.34 -30.21 5.94
C ASP A 359 89.77 -29.60 4.66
N THR A 360 90.67 -28.94 3.94
CA THR A 360 90.57 -28.50 2.55
C THR A 360 90.19 -29.66 1.64
N VAL A 361 89.46 -29.39 0.55
CA VAL A 361 89.81 -29.79 -0.84
C VAL A 361 88.70 -29.33 -1.83
N SER A 362 89.14 -28.46 -2.75
CA SER A 362 88.76 -28.29 -4.16
C SER A 362 87.40 -27.71 -4.61
N THR A 363 87.49 -26.50 -5.18
CA THR A 363 86.74 -25.94 -6.33
C THR A 363 86.74 -26.89 -7.55
N PRO A 364 85.86 -26.77 -8.59
CA PRO A 364 85.49 -25.56 -9.37
C PRO A 364 83.96 -25.46 -9.57
N GLY A 365 83.31 -24.49 -10.23
CA GLY A 365 83.68 -23.57 -11.30
C GLY A 365 82.43 -22.74 -11.69
N ALA A 366 82.67 -21.76 -12.56
CA ALA A 366 81.81 -20.63 -12.89
C ALA A 366 80.43 -20.94 -13.50
N SER A 367 79.47 -20.01 -13.33
CA SER A 367 78.97 -19.20 -14.45
C SER A 367 77.88 -18.19 -14.01
N ASN A 368 78.01 -16.98 -14.55
CA ASN A 368 77.07 -15.87 -14.49
C ASN A 368 75.80 -16.14 -15.32
N SER A 369 74.67 -15.55 -14.94
CA SER A 369 73.74 -14.74 -15.77
C SER A 369 72.41 -14.57 -15.02
N THR A 370 72.10 -13.39 -14.47
CA THR A 370 71.18 -12.39 -15.06
C THR A 370 69.97 -13.00 -15.78
N GLN A 371 68.77 -12.84 -15.22
CA GLN A 371 67.90 -11.68 -15.47
C GLN A 371 66.80 -11.59 -14.40
#